data_AF-A0A3M7FTP3-F1
#
_entry.id   AF-A0A3M7FTP3-F1
#
_cell.length_a   1.000
_cell.length_b   1.000
_cell.length_c   1.000
_cell.angle_alpha   90.00
_cell.angle_beta   90.00
_cell.angle_gamma   90.00
#
_symmetry.space_group_name_H-M   'P 1'
#
loop_
_entity.id
_entity.type
_entity.pdbx_description
1 polymer ?
#
loop_
_entity_poly.entity_id
_entity_poly.type
_entity_poly.pdbx_seq_one_letter_code
_entity_poly.pdbx_strand_id
1 'polypeptide(L)'
;MSSAADDRTGGKGVSQDFLTKLRQDGVIRPQGLAFAGFGAVFLAAIPLTSWIAQPNSLVEKAVNGVCSSIAYVGSAGASSKVSNGGKIAALSTLYIAMTYALSGAGSAAGVEAGTEEGRDNNHPRKQVQKLEGLPLRLHSAHYNLMEMFPGFALSAALTQAMAPADQTLINLLGLHVLSKVFLYYPSYLLNVGVTRSIGHVLATASVMNVALRLSKKA
;
A
#
# COMPACT_ATOMS: atom_id res chain seq x y z
N MET A 1 34.22 45.34 37.63
CA MET A 1 33.78 43.93 37.75
C MET A 1 32.75 43.69 36.68
N SER A 2 33.06 42.77 35.77
CA SER A 2 32.25 42.38 34.61
C SER A 2 31.01 41.61 35.06
N SER A 3 29.84 41.89 34.46
CA SER A 3 28.72 40.95 34.44
C SER A 3 28.11 40.99 33.04
N ALA A 4 28.52 40.03 32.22
CA ALA A 4 27.91 39.75 30.93
C ALA A 4 26.54 39.10 31.16
N ALA A 5 25.48 39.91 31.05
CA ALA A 5 24.12 39.42 30.97
C ALA A 5 23.88 38.84 29.56
N ASP A 6 24.22 37.56 29.44
CA ASP A 6 23.57 36.53 28.65
C ASP A 6 22.29 36.93 27.86
N ASP A 7 22.45 37.44 26.63
CA ASP A 7 21.35 37.68 25.70
C ASP A 7 20.97 36.40 24.93
N ARG A 8 20.52 35.39 25.68
CA ARG A 8 19.94 34.14 25.15
C ARG A 8 18.43 34.28 24.83
N THR A 9 17.95 35.48 24.47
CA THR A 9 16.51 35.75 24.33
C THR A 9 15.96 35.68 22.90
N GLY A 10 16.80 35.87 21.87
CA GLY A 10 16.35 35.90 20.46
C GLY A 10 15.87 34.56 19.88
N GLY A 11 16.42 33.43 20.33
CA GLY A 11 16.10 32.10 19.77
C GLY A 11 14.76 31.50 20.24
N LYS A 12 14.26 31.90 21.41
CA LYS A 12 13.01 31.38 21.96
C LYS A 12 11.77 32.01 21.31
N GLY A 13 11.85 33.28 20.90
CA GLY A 13 10.74 34.01 20.27
C GLY A 13 10.37 33.47 18.89
N VAL A 14 11.37 33.20 18.04
CA VAL A 14 11.17 32.67 16.68
C VAL A 14 10.59 31.25 16.70
N SER A 15 11.03 30.41 17.65
CA SER A 15 10.50 29.05 17.82
C SER A 15 9.03 29.06 18.26
N GLN A 16 8.65 29.95 19.18
CA GLN A 16 7.27 30.07 19.66
C GLN A 16 6.34 30.67 18.60
N ASP A 17 6.80 31.66 17.83
CA ASP A 17 6.06 32.22 16.69
C ASP A 17 5.77 31.14 15.63
N PHE A 18 6.78 30.35 15.28
CA PHE A 18 6.63 29.23 14.34
C PHE A 18 5.65 28.15 14.84
N LEU A 19 5.77 27.73 16.10
CA LEU A 19 4.84 26.77 16.71
C LEU A 19 3.41 27.30 16.79
N THR A 20 3.25 28.63 16.98
CA THR A 20 1.94 29.29 16.98
C THR A 20 1.32 29.27 15.59
N LYS A 21 2.08 29.60 14.55
CA LYS A 21 1.65 29.48 13.14
C LYS A 21 1.24 28.06 12.80
N LEU A 22 2.06 27.07 13.16
CA LEU A 22 1.73 25.66 12.96
C LEU A 22 0.41 25.26 13.64
N ARG A 23 0.17 25.74 14.87
CA ARG A 23 -1.09 25.46 15.57
C ARG A 23 -2.29 26.15 14.92
N GLN A 24 -2.12 27.38 14.42
CA GLN A 24 -3.15 28.09 13.67
C GLN A 24 -3.50 27.37 12.36
N ASP A 25 -2.50 26.75 11.71
CA ASP A 25 -2.66 25.89 10.53
C ASP A 25 -3.18 24.47 10.86
N GLY A 26 -3.57 24.21 12.11
CA GLY A 26 -4.17 22.93 12.53
C GLY A 26 -3.16 21.83 12.89
N VAL A 27 -1.86 22.12 12.94
CA VAL A 27 -0.82 21.17 13.37
C VAL A 27 -0.77 21.13 14.91
N ILE A 28 -1.61 20.29 15.49
CA ILE A 28 -1.74 20.14 16.95
C ILE A 28 -0.47 19.51 17.57
N ARG A 29 0.18 18.60 16.83
CA ARG A 29 1.39 17.87 17.28
C ARG A 29 2.50 17.97 16.21
N PRO A 30 3.35 19.01 16.24
CA PRO A 30 4.41 19.23 15.24
C PRO A 30 5.41 18.08 15.08
N GLN A 31 5.71 17.32 16.15
CA GLN A 31 6.56 16.14 16.02
C GLN A 31 5.98 15.06 15.07
N GLY A 32 4.67 15.08 14.80
CA GLY A 32 4.04 14.21 13.82
C GLY A 32 4.52 14.47 12.38
N LEU A 33 5.01 15.67 12.07
CA LEU A 33 5.57 16.00 10.76
C LEU A 33 6.83 15.20 10.45
N ALA A 34 7.55 14.70 11.47
CA ALA A 34 8.71 13.82 11.27
C ALA A 34 8.35 12.52 10.53
N PHE A 35 7.07 12.08 10.58
CA PHE A 35 6.62 10.91 9.82
C PHE A 35 6.65 11.13 8.30
N ALA A 36 6.78 12.37 7.79
CA ALA A 36 7.05 12.59 6.37
C ALA A 36 8.34 11.87 5.92
N GLY A 37 9.34 11.76 6.82
CA GLY A 37 10.57 11.01 6.58
C GLY A 37 10.35 9.50 6.40
N PHE A 38 9.18 8.96 6.80
CA PHE A 38 8.84 7.55 6.57
C PHE A 38 8.83 7.19 5.08
N GLY A 39 8.63 8.15 4.18
CA GLY A 39 8.75 7.93 2.74
C GLY A 39 10.11 7.35 2.33
N ALA A 40 11.20 7.70 3.02
CA ALA A 40 12.53 7.18 2.76
C ALA A 40 12.65 5.67 3.06
N VAL A 41 11.78 5.12 3.93
CA VAL A 41 11.76 3.68 4.26
C VAL A 41 11.42 2.84 3.03
N PHE A 42 10.51 3.32 2.18
CA PHE A 42 10.14 2.60 0.96
C PHE A 42 11.33 2.47 0.00
N LEU A 43 12.14 3.53 -0.13
CA LEU A 43 13.36 3.51 -0.92
C LEU A 43 14.42 2.60 -0.30
N ALA A 44 14.64 2.71 1.01
CA ALA A 44 15.61 1.91 1.75
C ALA A 44 15.28 0.40 1.72
N ALA A 45 14.01 0.03 1.53
CA ALA A 45 13.57 -1.35 1.42
C ALA A 45 13.77 -1.96 0.01
N ILE A 46 14.18 -1.19 -1.00
CA ILE A 46 14.38 -1.70 -2.38
C ILE A 46 15.40 -2.85 -2.45
N PRO A 47 16.58 -2.79 -1.81
CA PRO A 47 17.53 -3.91 -1.81
C PRO A 47 16.93 -5.19 -1.22
N LEU A 48 16.15 -5.05 -0.14
CA LEU A 48 15.44 -6.17 0.49
C LEU A 48 14.43 -6.80 -0.48
N THR A 49 13.60 -5.99 -1.15
CA THR A 49 12.65 -6.53 -2.14
C THR A 49 13.35 -7.20 -3.32
N SER A 50 14.53 -6.71 -3.72
CA SER A 50 15.35 -7.36 -4.75
C SER A 50 15.83 -8.72 -4.33
N TRP A 51 16.28 -8.89 -3.08
CA TRP A 51 16.72 -10.16 -2.53
C TRP A 51 15.55 -11.16 -2.39
N ILE A 52 14.40 -10.69 -1.89
CA ILE A 52 13.19 -11.51 -1.74
C ILE A 52 12.64 -11.99 -3.10
N ALA A 53 12.69 -11.14 -4.12
CA ALA A 53 12.10 -11.40 -5.44
C ALA A 53 13.07 -12.06 -6.45
N GLN A 54 14.24 -12.54 -6.01
CA GLN A 54 15.17 -13.23 -6.89
C GLN A 54 14.54 -14.48 -7.53
N PRO A 55 14.98 -14.88 -8.73
CA PRO A 55 14.52 -16.12 -9.36
C PRO A 55 14.71 -17.34 -8.46
N ASN A 56 13.79 -18.30 -8.53
CA ASN A 56 13.73 -19.51 -7.68
C ASN A 56 13.48 -19.27 -6.18
N SER A 57 13.10 -18.05 -5.76
CA SER A 57 12.79 -17.75 -4.36
C SER A 57 11.45 -18.33 -3.90
N LEU A 58 11.19 -18.28 -2.59
CA LEU A 58 9.88 -18.61 -2.01
C LEU A 58 8.76 -17.73 -2.58
N VAL A 59 9.07 -16.47 -2.89
CA VAL A 59 8.10 -15.56 -3.51
C VAL A 59 7.77 -16.03 -4.91
N GLU A 60 8.73 -16.46 -5.70
CA GLU A 60 8.44 -17.01 -7.03
C GLU A 60 7.51 -18.23 -6.95
N LYS A 61 7.75 -19.13 -6.00
CA LYS A 61 6.88 -20.30 -5.78
C LYS A 61 5.46 -19.87 -5.40
N ALA A 62 5.32 -18.91 -4.49
CA ALA A 62 4.02 -18.37 -4.09
C ALA A 62 3.30 -17.67 -5.26
N VAL A 63 4.03 -16.89 -6.06
CA VAL A 63 3.53 -16.23 -7.26
C VAL A 63 3.05 -17.26 -8.29
N ASN A 64 3.84 -18.30 -8.55
CA ASN A 64 3.46 -19.38 -9.46
C ASN A 64 2.21 -20.13 -8.98
N GLY A 65 2.10 -20.37 -7.67
CA GLY A 65 0.92 -20.97 -7.06
C GLY A 65 -0.33 -20.11 -7.28
N VAL A 66 -0.26 -18.82 -6.94
CA VAL A 66 -1.36 -17.87 -7.15
C VAL A 66 -1.74 -17.75 -8.62
N CYS A 67 -0.77 -17.61 -9.52
CA CYS A 67 -1.05 -17.50 -10.95
C CYS A 67 -1.74 -18.77 -11.47
N SER A 68 -1.27 -19.94 -11.04
CA SER A 68 -1.89 -21.23 -11.38
C SER A 68 -3.32 -21.33 -10.87
N SER A 69 -3.59 -20.86 -9.65
CA SER A 69 -4.96 -20.81 -9.09
C SER A 69 -5.87 -19.88 -9.88
N ILE A 70 -5.38 -18.69 -10.25
CA ILE A 70 -6.16 -17.74 -11.07
C ILE A 70 -6.47 -18.33 -12.44
N ALA A 71 -5.52 -19.01 -13.08
CA ALA A 71 -5.77 -19.68 -14.36
C ALA A 71 -6.74 -20.85 -14.24
N TYR A 72 -6.64 -21.62 -13.15
CA TYR A 72 -7.59 -22.70 -12.87
C TYR A 72 -9.01 -22.18 -12.73
N VAL A 73 -9.22 -21.12 -11.95
CA VAL A 73 -10.53 -20.47 -11.81
C VAL A 73 -10.99 -19.86 -13.13
N GLY A 74 -10.13 -19.12 -13.83
CA GLY A 74 -10.46 -18.45 -15.09
C GLY A 74 -10.76 -19.41 -16.24
N SER A 75 -10.28 -20.65 -16.18
CA SER A 75 -10.56 -21.72 -17.14
C SER A 75 -11.69 -22.66 -16.69
N ALA A 76 -12.45 -22.29 -15.65
CA ALA A 76 -13.51 -23.12 -15.06
C ALA A 76 -13.02 -24.53 -14.68
N GLY A 77 -11.77 -24.63 -14.22
CA GLY A 77 -11.14 -25.87 -13.79
C GLY A 77 -10.41 -26.66 -14.87
N ALA A 78 -10.37 -26.17 -16.11
CA ALA A 78 -9.77 -26.91 -17.22
C ALA A 78 -8.23 -26.87 -17.27
N SER A 79 -7.59 -25.78 -16.80
CA SER A 79 -6.14 -25.59 -16.89
C SER A 79 -5.59 -24.69 -15.79
N SER A 80 -4.48 -25.10 -15.18
CA SER A 80 -3.68 -24.27 -14.27
C SER A 80 -2.44 -23.67 -14.94
N LYS A 81 -2.24 -23.89 -16.24
CA LYS A 81 -1.02 -23.46 -16.95
C LYS A 81 -1.06 -21.97 -17.24
N VAL A 82 0.03 -21.28 -16.90
CA VAL A 82 0.24 -19.85 -17.17
C VAL A 82 1.62 -19.66 -17.76
N SER A 83 1.70 -19.00 -18.93
CA SER A 83 2.97 -18.59 -19.51
C SER A 83 3.61 -17.49 -18.67
N ASN A 84 4.93 -17.29 -18.74
CA ASN A 84 5.58 -16.22 -17.97
C ASN A 84 4.97 -14.84 -18.26
N GLY A 85 4.70 -14.51 -19.53
CA GLY A 85 3.98 -13.30 -19.91
C GLY A 85 2.56 -13.21 -19.36
N GLY A 86 1.86 -14.35 -19.22
CA GLY A 86 0.52 -14.42 -18.65
C GLY A 86 0.47 -14.21 -17.13
N LYS A 87 1.60 -14.38 -16.40
CA LYS A 87 1.64 -14.20 -14.94
C LYS A 87 1.31 -12.77 -14.52
N ILE A 88 1.73 -11.77 -15.31
CA ILE A 88 1.43 -10.35 -15.03
C ILE A 88 -0.08 -10.12 -15.09
N ALA A 89 -0.75 -10.66 -16.10
CA ALA A 89 -2.21 -10.60 -16.23
C ALA A 89 -2.90 -11.33 -15.08
N ALA A 90 -2.45 -12.54 -14.72
CA ALA A 90 -3.02 -13.31 -13.61
C ALA A 90 -2.91 -12.57 -12.25
N LEU A 91 -1.74 -11.98 -11.97
CA LEU A 91 -1.52 -11.14 -10.79
C LEU A 91 -2.42 -9.90 -10.80
N SER A 92 -2.56 -9.25 -11.95
CA SER A 92 -3.43 -8.08 -12.13
C SER A 92 -4.89 -8.45 -11.88
N THR A 93 -5.36 -9.60 -12.37
CA THR A 93 -6.71 -10.12 -12.11
C THR A 93 -6.98 -10.27 -10.62
N LEU A 94 -6.06 -10.90 -9.88
CA LEU A 94 -6.22 -11.03 -8.43
C LEU A 94 -6.30 -9.67 -7.74
N TYR A 95 -5.41 -8.74 -8.12
CA TYR A 95 -5.34 -7.45 -7.44
C TYR A 95 -6.54 -6.55 -7.78
N ILE A 96 -7.05 -6.59 -9.01
CA ILE A 96 -8.30 -5.94 -9.42
C ILE A 96 -9.48 -6.53 -8.63
N ALA A 97 -9.58 -7.86 -8.57
CA ALA A 97 -10.65 -8.53 -7.83
C ALA A 97 -10.61 -8.15 -6.33
N MET A 98 -9.42 -8.15 -5.72
CA MET A 98 -9.28 -7.74 -4.32
C MET A 98 -9.65 -6.26 -4.11
N THR A 99 -9.18 -5.37 -4.98
CA THR A 99 -9.35 -3.91 -4.84
C THR A 99 -10.80 -3.49 -5.09
N TYR A 100 -11.40 -3.93 -6.19
CA TYR A 100 -12.70 -3.40 -6.62
C TYR A 100 -13.88 -4.28 -6.22
N ALA A 101 -13.72 -5.60 -6.18
CA ALA A 101 -14.81 -6.50 -5.80
C ALA A 101 -14.79 -6.79 -4.29
N LEU A 102 -13.75 -7.47 -3.80
CA LEU A 102 -13.75 -8.02 -2.44
C LEU A 102 -13.67 -6.93 -1.37
N SER A 103 -12.70 -6.02 -1.46
CA SER A 103 -12.58 -4.94 -0.47
C SER A 103 -13.63 -3.84 -0.67
N GLY A 104 -14.09 -3.60 -1.91
CA GLY A 104 -15.19 -2.67 -2.18
C GLY A 104 -16.49 -3.14 -1.53
N ALA A 105 -16.85 -4.41 -1.71
CA ALA A 105 -17.99 -5.04 -1.03
C ALA A 105 -17.80 -5.04 0.50
N GLY A 106 -16.60 -5.39 0.98
CA GLY A 106 -16.27 -5.33 2.40
C GLY A 106 -16.42 -3.93 3.01
N SER A 107 -15.99 -2.89 2.29
CA SER A 107 -16.20 -1.51 2.71
C SER A 107 -17.67 -1.12 2.71
N ALA A 108 -18.46 -1.53 1.71
CA ALA A 108 -19.88 -1.22 1.65
C ALA A 108 -20.63 -1.88 2.81
N ALA A 109 -20.34 -3.16 3.06
CA ALA A 109 -20.87 -3.91 4.20
C ALA A 109 -20.43 -3.30 5.54
N GLY A 110 -19.19 -2.84 5.64
CA GLY A 110 -18.70 -2.13 6.82
C GLY A 110 -19.46 -0.84 7.09
N VAL A 111 -19.69 -0.01 6.06
CA VAL A 111 -20.46 1.23 6.20
C VAL A 111 -21.90 0.94 6.65
N GLU A 112 -22.56 -0.05 6.02
CA GLU A 112 -23.91 -0.48 6.38
C GLU A 112 -23.99 -0.96 7.84
N ALA A 113 -23.08 -1.86 8.23
CA ALA A 113 -23.05 -2.43 9.58
C ALA A 113 -22.56 -1.46 10.67
N GLY A 114 -21.99 -0.31 10.27
CA GLY A 114 -21.46 0.69 11.18
C GLY A 114 -22.48 1.73 11.66
N THR A 115 -23.74 1.64 11.23
CA THR A 115 -24.80 2.61 11.53
C THR A 115 -26.14 1.93 11.69
N GLU A 116 -26.94 2.36 12.67
CA GLU A 116 -28.26 1.78 12.95
C GLU A 116 -29.25 2.03 11.80
N GLU A 117 -29.16 3.19 11.14
CA GLU A 117 -30.07 3.56 10.05
C GLU A 117 -29.67 2.98 8.68
N GLY A 118 -28.61 2.18 8.62
CA GLY A 118 -28.01 1.69 7.37
C GLY A 118 -27.32 2.79 6.56
N ARG A 119 -27.01 2.50 5.29
CA ARG A 119 -26.23 3.40 4.43
C ARG A 119 -26.99 4.67 4.04
N ASP A 120 -26.40 5.84 4.37
CA ASP A 120 -26.83 7.15 3.90
C ASP A 120 -26.22 7.45 2.53
N ASN A 121 -27.02 7.27 1.48
CA ASN A 121 -26.61 7.58 0.11
C ASN A 121 -26.71 9.08 -0.23
N ASN A 122 -27.32 9.91 0.61
CA ASN A 122 -27.38 11.36 0.42
C ASN A 122 -26.08 12.03 0.90
N HIS A 123 -25.52 11.57 2.03
CA HIS A 123 -24.27 12.10 2.58
C HIS A 123 -23.23 11.01 2.93
N PRO A 124 -22.85 10.14 1.98
CA PRO A 124 -22.05 8.95 2.27
C PRO A 124 -20.68 9.26 2.87
N ARG A 125 -20.07 10.39 2.47
CA ARG A 125 -18.76 10.83 3.00
C ARG A 125 -18.86 11.32 4.45
N LYS A 126 -19.97 11.93 4.83
CA LYS A 126 -20.22 12.38 6.21
C LYS A 126 -20.49 11.18 7.11
N GLN A 127 -21.18 10.15 6.62
CA GLN A 127 -21.40 8.91 7.36
C GLN A 127 -20.09 8.21 7.70
N VAL A 128 -19.18 8.09 6.72
CA VAL A 128 -17.85 7.45 6.91
C VAL A 128 -17.07 8.06 8.07
N GLN A 129 -17.19 9.37 8.31
CA GLN A 129 -16.47 10.06 9.39
C GLN A 129 -16.90 9.62 10.80
N LYS A 130 -18.07 8.97 10.92
CA LYS A 130 -18.60 8.45 12.19
C LYS A 130 -18.25 6.98 12.42
N LEU A 131 -17.66 6.30 11.44
CA LEU A 131 -17.33 4.89 11.58
C LEU A 131 -16.20 4.69 12.58
N GLU A 132 -16.31 3.63 13.37
CA GLU A 132 -15.27 3.17 14.28
C GLU A 132 -15.08 1.64 14.15
N GLY A 133 -14.13 1.09 14.90
CA GLY A 133 -13.96 -0.36 15.01
C GLY A 133 -13.72 -1.07 13.66
N LEU A 134 -14.37 -2.22 13.47
CA LEU A 134 -14.23 -3.02 12.26
C LEU A 134 -14.80 -2.33 11.00
N PRO A 135 -16.00 -1.70 11.04
CA PRO A 135 -16.51 -0.87 9.95
C PRO A 135 -15.48 0.12 9.37
N LEU A 136 -14.85 0.90 10.24
CA LEU A 136 -13.83 1.86 9.83
C LEU A 136 -12.61 1.17 9.21
N ARG A 137 -12.17 0.03 9.77
CA ARG A 137 -11.03 -0.72 9.24
C ARG A 137 -11.31 -1.31 7.86
N LEU A 138 -12.52 -1.84 7.61
CA LEU A 138 -12.93 -2.33 6.30
C LEU A 138 -12.89 -1.21 5.25
N HIS A 139 -13.48 -0.05 5.60
CA HIS A 139 -13.48 1.11 4.73
C HIS A 139 -12.06 1.63 4.44
N SER A 140 -11.25 1.80 5.48
CA SER A 140 -9.89 2.33 5.36
C SER A 140 -8.96 1.38 4.61
N ALA A 141 -9.11 0.07 4.79
CA ALA A 141 -8.33 -0.93 4.06
C ALA A 141 -8.64 -0.89 2.55
N HIS A 142 -9.91 -0.75 2.16
CA HIS A 142 -10.31 -0.59 0.76
C HIS A 142 -9.73 0.70 0.16
N TYR A 143 -9.84 1.84 0.86
CA TYR A 143 -9.26 3.10 0.40
C TYR A 143 -7.75 3.00 0.17
N ASN A 144 -7.03 2.32 1.05
CA ASN A 144 -5.60 2.13 0.82
C ASN A 144 -5.28 1.25 -0.40
N LEU A 145 -6.11 0.25 -0.70
CA LEU A 145 -5.95 -0.52 -1.93
C LEU A 145 -6.19 0.35 -3.17
N MET A 146 -7.20 1.23 -3.13
CA MET A 146 -7.48 2.21 -4.17
C MET A 146 -6.32 3.20 -4.39
N GLU A 147 -5.70 3.71 -3.32
CA GLU A 147 -4.54 4.60 -3.39
C GLU A 147 -3.30 3.93 -4.02
N MET A 148 -3.14 2.63 -3.77
CA MET A 148 -1.97 1.88 -4.26
C MET A 148 -2.16 1.32 -5.67
N PHE A 149 -3.41 1.19 -6.11
CA PHE A 149 -3.75 0.60 -7.40
C PHE A 149 -3.08 1.28 -8.60
N PRO A 150 -3.07 2.63 -8.74
CA PRO A 150 -2.45 3.29 -9.89
C PRO A 150 -0.95 2.98 -10.04
N GLY A 151 -0.21 2.97 -8.93
CA GLY A 151 1.22 2.66 -8.94
C GLY A 151 1.52 1.23 -9.37
N PHE A 152 0.72 0.27 -8.90
CA PHE A 152 0.79 -1.11 -9.36
C PHE A 152 0.40 -1.24 -10.84
N ALA A 153 -0.74 -0.67 -11.25
CA ALA A 153 -1.26 -0.79 -12.59
C ALA A 153 -0.28 -0.24 -13.65
N LEU A 154 0.31 0.93 -13.39
CA LEU A 154 1.36 1.49 -14.25
C LEU A 154 2.57 0.54 -14.34
N SER A 155 3.06 0.05 -13.20
CA SER A 155 4.22 -0.85 -13.16
C SER A 155 3.96 -2.18 -13.88
N ALA A 156 2.77 -2.75 -13.72
CA ALA A 156 2.36 -3.98 -14.38
C ALA A 156 2.23 -3.78 -15.89
N ALA A 157 1.58 -2.69 -16.33
CA ALA A 157 1.43 -2.36 -17.75
C ALA A 157 2.78 -2.12 -18.43
N LEU A 158 3.69 -1.36 -17.81
CA LEU A 158 5.04 -1.15 -18.35
C LEU A 158 5.85 -2.45 -18.38
N THR A 159 5.75 -3.29 -17.35
CA THR A 159 6.41 -4.61 -17.35
C THR A 159 5.87 -5.48 -18.49
N GLN A 160 4.55 -5.50 -18.70
CA GLN A 160 3.92 -6.25 -19.79
C GLN A 160 4.39 -5.77 -21.17
N ALA A 161 4.55 -4.46 -21.34
CA ALA A 161 4.97 -3.87 -22.61
C ALA A 161 6.47 -4.04 -22.90
N MET A 162 7.32 -3.88 -21.88
CA MET A 162 8.78 -3.77 -22.06
C MET A 162 9.54 -5.06 -21.75
N ALA A 163 9.04 -5.88 -20.82
CA ALA A 163 9.77 -7.04 -20.31
C ALA A 163 8.83 -8.15 -19.78
N PRO A 164 7.90 -8.66 -20.60
CA PRO A 164 6.82 -9.55 -20.15
C PRO A 164 7.31 -10.90 -19.61
N ALA A 165 8.51 -11.34 -19.98
CA ALA A 165 9.09 -12.61 -19.53
C ALA A 165 10.15 -12.46 -18.43
N ASP A 166 10.41 -11.24 -17.94
CA ASP A 166 11.42 -11.01 -16.90
C ASP A 166 10.91 -11.51 -15.54
N GLN A 167 11.43 -12.67 -15.13
CA GLN A 167 10.99 -13.36 -13.91
C GLN A 167 11.21 -12.51 -12.64
N THR A 168 12.24 -11.66 -12.60
CA THR A 168 12.48 -10.80 -11.42
C THR A 168 11.39 -9.72 -11.32
N LEU A 169 11.01 -9.10 -12.44
CA LEU A 169 9.93 -8.12 -12.46
C LEU A 169 8.58 -8.76 -12.11
N ILE A 170 8.31 -9.95 -12.64
CA ILE A 170 7.12 -10.73 -12.27
C ILE A 170 7.10 -11.02 -10.77
N ASN A 171 8.23 -11.43 -10.19
CA ASN A 171 8.33 -11.70 -8.75
C ASN A 171 8.13 -10.44 -7.90
N LEU A 172 8.58 -9.26 -8.35
CA LEU A 172 8.37 -7.98 -7.64
C LEU A 172 6.90 -7.52 -7.70
N LEU A 173 6.25 -7.64 -8.86
CA LEU A 173 4.80 -7.42 -8.99
C LEU A 173 4.03 -8.41 -8.12
N GLY A 174 4.46 -9.68 -8.11
CA GLY A 174 3.92 -10.71 -7.26
C GLY A 174 4.08 -10.38 -5.77
N LEU A 175 5.24 -9.91 -5.34
CA LEU A 175 5.49 -9.47 -3.97
C LEU A 175 4.54 -8.34 -3.55
N HIS A 176 4.22 -7.41 -4.46
CA HIS A 176 3.22 -6.37 -4.21
C HIS A 176 1.86 -6.99 -3.92
N VAL A 177 1.37 -7.82 -4.84
CA VAL A 177 0.04 -8.44 -4.76
C VAL A 177 -0.05 -9.31 -3.51
N LEU A 178 0.93 -10.18 -3.26
CA LEU A 178 0.96 -11.04 -2.09
C LEU A 178 0.96 -10.24 -0.78
N SER A 179 1.79 -9.20 -0.71
CA SER A 179 1.86 -8.34 0.48
C SER A 179 0.58 -7.56 0.71
N LYS A 180 -0.13 -7.12 -0.34
CA LYS A 180 -1.40 -6.40 -0.19
C LYS A 180 -2.57 -7.33 0.15
N VAL A 181 -2.70 -8.45 -0.57
CA VAL A 181 -3.84 -9.35 -0.49
C VAL A 181 -3.78 -10.24 0.75
N PHE A 182 -2.63 -10.85 1.03
CA PHE A 182 -2.52 -11.89 2.07
C PHE A 182 -1.92 -11.41 3.38
N LEU A 183 -1.24 -10.25 3.39
CA LEU A 183 -0.63 -9.70 4.60
C LEU A 183 -1.30 -8.40 5.05
N TYR A 184 -1.27 -7.36 4.22
CA TYR A 184 -1.75 -6.01 4.57
C TYR A 184 -3.25 -5.99 4.87
N TYR A 185 -4.07 -6.47 3.92
CA TYR A 185 -5.52 -6.38 4.05
C TYR A 185 -6.05 -7.17 5.28
N PRO A 186 -5.69 -8.45 5.48
CA PRO A 186 -6.07 -9.18 6.70
C PRO A 186 -5.55 -8.53 7.98
N SER A 187 -4.29 -8.07 8.00
CA SER A 187 -3.73 -7.36 9.16
C SER A 187 -4.49 -6.09 9.49
N TYR A 188 -5.00 -5.39 8.47
CA TYR A 188 -5.84 -4.21 8.65
C TYR A 188 -7.15 -4.59 9.34
N LEU A 189 -7.82 -5.64 8.88
CA LEU A 189 -9.11 -6.06 9.45
C LEU A 189 -8.97 -6.58 10.88
N LEU A 190 -7.90 -7.34 11.14
CA LEU A 190 -7.56 -7.91 12.45
C LEU A 190 -6.89 -6.91 13.40
N ASN A 191 -6.69 -5.66 12.98
CA ASN A 191 -6.07 -4.60 13.77
C ASN A 191 -4.63 -4.91 14.24
N VAL A 192 -3.84 -5.61 13.42
CA VAL A 192 -2.43 -5.93 13.71
C VAL A 192 -1.52 -4.90 13.01
N GLY A 193 -1.15 -3.85 13.77
CA GLY A 193 -0.48 -2.68 13.20
C GLY A 193 0.91 -2.92 12.61
N VAL A 194 1.71 -3.79 13.23
CA VAL A 194 3.10 -4.07 12.80
C VAL A 194 3.12 -4.80 11.46
N THR A 195 2.36 -5.89 11.33
CA THR A 195 2.28 -6.69 10.09
C THR A 195 1.66 -5.88 8.95
N ARG A 196 0.67 -5.03 9.26
CA ARG A 196 0.12 -4.05 8.30
C ARG A 196 1.21 -3.13 7.75
N SER A 197 2.04 -2.57 8.62
CA SER A 197 3.11 -1.65 8.21
C SER A 197 4.17 -2.36 7.36
N ILE A 198 4.59 -3.56 7.77
CA ILE A 198 5.53 -4.39 6.99
C ILE A 198 4.98 -4.70 5.60
N GLY A 199 3.73 -5.19 5.51
CA GLY A 199 3.09 -5.49 4.23
C GLY A 199 2.98 -4.26 3.33
N HIS A 200 2.72 -3.08 3.90
CA HIS A 200 2.68 -1.84 3.14
C HIS A 200 4.06 -1.43 2.60
N VAL A 201 5.10 -1.52 3.44
CA VAL A 201 6.47 -1.19 3.04
C VAL A 201 6.94 -2.11 1.92
N LEU A 202 6.78 -3.43 2.08
CA LEU A 202 7.18 -4.41 1.06
C LEU A 202 6.44 -4.18 -0.26
N ALA A 203 5.13 -3.96 -0.22
CA ALA A 203 4.34 -3.74 -1.42
C ALA A 203 4.72 -2.45 -2.16
N THR A 204 4.97 -1.36 -1.43
CA THR A 204 5.30 -0.07 -2.02
C THR A 204 6.73 -0.08 -2.58
N ALA A 205 7.68 -0.62 -1.82
CA ALA A 205 9.05 -0.76 -2.26
C ALA A 205 9.18 -1.66 -3.50
N SER A 206 8.36 -2.71 -3.63
CA SER A 206 8.45 -3.62 -4.78
C SER A 206 8.01 -2.96 -6.09
N VAL A 207 6.93 -2.16 -6.10
CA VAL A 207 6.52 -1.42 -7.31
C VAL A 207 7.51 -0.31 -7.68
N MET A 208 8.10 0.37 -6.68
CA MET A 208 9.19 1.33 -6.93
C MET A 208 10.40 0.64 -7.56
N ASN A 209 10.75 -0.57 -7.08
CA ASN A 209 11.84 -1.37 -7.62
C ASN A 209 11.57 -1.81 -9.07
N VAL A 210 10.32 -2.19 -9.41
CA VAL A 210 9.93 -2.46 -10.80
C VAL A 210 10.17 -1.23 -11.68
N ALA A 211 9.63 -0.07 -11.29
CA ALA A 211 9.80 1.17 -12.04
C ALA A 211 11.28 1.55 -12.23
N LEU A 212 12.09 1.44 -11.17
CA LEU A 212 13.54 1.70 -11.23
C LEU A 212 14.27 0.75 -12.17
N ARG A 213 13.93 -0.54 -12.17
CA ARG A 213 14.55 -1.52 -13.07
C ARG A 213 14.16 -1.28 -14.52
N LEU A 214 12.90 -0.96 -14.77
CA LEU A 214 12.40 -0.63 -16.11
C LEU A 214 13.04 0.65 -16.65
N SER A 215 13.30 1.66 -15.80
CA SER A 215 13.98 2.89 -16.21
C SER A 215 15.39 2.67 -16.77
N LYS A 216 16.03 1.54 -16.44
CA LYS A 216 17.38 1.17 -16.91
C LYS A 216 17.37 0.24 -18.12
N LYS A 217 16.18 -0.19 -18.58
CA LYS A 217 16.02 -1.10 -19.72
C LYS A 217 15.72 -0.35 -21.04
N ALA A 218 15.66 0.98 -21.01
CA ALA A 218 15.52 1.83 -22.19
C ALA A 218 16.81 1.84 -23.03
#